data_AF-A0A537HQE6-F1
#
_entry.id   AF-A0A537HQE6-F1
#
_cell.length_a   1.000
_cell.length_b   1.000
_cell.length_c   1.000
_cell.angle_alpha   90.00
_cell.angle_beta   90.00
_cell.angle_gamma   90.00
#
_symmetry.space_group_name_H-M   'P 1'
#
loop_
_entity.id
_entity.type
_entity.pdbx_description
1 polymer ?
#
loop_
_entity_poly.entity_id
_entity_poly.type
_entity_poly.pdbx_seq_one_letter_code
_entity_poly.pdbx_strand_id
1 'polypeptide(L)'
;MARCEEVHREYDRYANGKVQTGVLPAWMRVKGKVVWHVFQGSYKGLPEAWAKFGKELSSMPAEKFAGPPGDVYVCNPSDHKGTEEKLITILWAPLKE
;
A
#
# COMPACT_ATOMS: atom_id res chain seq x y z
N MET A 1 7.05 -18.43 -4.84
CA MET A 1 8.34 -18.05 -4.19
C MET A 1 9.01 -16.84 -4.83
N ALA A 2 9.56 -16.89 -6.06
CA ALA A 2 10.31 -15.75 -6.65
C ALA A 2 9.58 -14.39 -6.62
N ARG A 3 8.29 -14.35 -6.95
CA ARG A 3 7.47 -13.12 -6.94
C ARG A 3 7.32 -12.49 -5.56
N CYS A 4 7.23 -13.30 -4.50
CA CYS A 4 7.02 -12.81 -3.14
C CYS A 4 8.33 -12.26 -2.57
N GLU A 5 9.45 -12.95 -2.80
CA GLU A 5 10.78 -12.48 -2.39
C GLU A 5 11.17 -11.15 -3.04
N GLU A 6 10.85 -10.96 -4.33
CA GLU A 6 11.05 -9.70 -5.03
C GLU A 6 10.23 -8.56 -4.41
N VAL A 7 8.95 -8.80 -4.12
CA VAL A 7 8.07 -7.85 -3.44
C VAL A 7 8.64 -7.48 -2.07
N HIS A 8 9.06 -8.45 -1.26
CA HIS A 8 9.66 -8.19 0.05
C HIS A 8 10.95 -7.37 -0.05
N ARG A 9 11.84 -7.74 -0.98
CA ARG A 9 13.09 -7.01 -1.22
C ARG A 9 12.85 -5.54 -1.56
N GLU A 10 11.79 -5.26 -2.31
CA GLU A 10 11.46 -3.90 -2.74
C GLU A 10 10.72 -3.10 -1.65
N TYR A 11 9.78 -3.73 -0.95
CA TYR A 11 8.78 -3.05 -0.14
C TYR A 11 8.96 -3.15 1.38
N ASP A 12 9.74 -4.09 1.92
CA ASP A 12 9.93 -4.21 3.37
C ASP A 12 10.47 -2.92 3.99
N ARG A 13 11.39 -2.23 3.31
CA ARG A 13 11.95 -0.94 3.78
C ARG A 13 10.91 0.19 3.90
N TYR A 14 9.80 0.05 3.19
CA TYR A 14 8.71 1.03 3.16
C TYR A 14 7.58 0.69 4.15
N ALA A 15 7.58 -0.52 4.73
CA ALA A 15 6.69 -0.93 5.82
C ALA A 15 7.09 -0.29 7.17
N ASN A 16 7.44 1.01 7.15
CA ASN A 16 7.95 1.77 8.28
C ASN A 16 6.89 2.70 8.91
N GLY A 17 5.62 2.53 8.51
CA GLY A 17 4.51 3.31 9.04
C GLY A 17 4.33 4.70 8.41
N LYS A 18 5.17 5.10 7.44
CA LYS A 18 5.08 6.41 6.76
C LYS A 18 4.34 6.31 5.43
N VAL A 19 3.70 7.41 5.06
CA VAL A 19 3.19 7.62 3.70
C VAL A 19 4.32 8.09 2.78
N GLN A 20 4.21 7.72 1.52
CA GLN A 20 5.17 8.00 0.46
C GLN A 20 4.43 8.68 -0.68
N THR A 21 5.15 9.33 -1.58
CA THR A 21 4.55 9.94 -2.78
C THR A 21 5.40 9.59 -3.99
N GLY A 22 4.76 9.17 -5.08
CA GLY A 22 5.47 8.78 -6.29
C GLY A 22 4.56 8.04 -7.27
N VAL A 23 5.18 7.37 -8.24
CA VAL A 23 4.48 6.51 -9.19
C VAL A 23 4.73 5.05 -8.79
N LEU A 24 3.66 4.26 -8.73
CA LEU A 24 3.78 2.83 -8.46
C LEU A 24 4.15 2.07 -9.75
N PRO A 25 4.85 0.92 -9.66
CA PRO A 25 5.20 0.13 -10.82
C PRO A 25 3.99 -0.26 -11.68
N ALA A 26 4.18 -0.31 -13.00
CA ALA A 26 3.10 -0.55 -13.96
C ALA A 26 2.32 -1.86 -13.71
N TRP A 27 2.97 -2.89 -13.15
CA TRP A 27 2.33 -4.18 -12.86
C TRP A 27 1.24 -4.08 -11.79
N MET A 28 1.23 -3.03 -10.96
CA MET A 28 0.17 -2.77 -9.98
C MET A 28 -1.11 -2.16 -10.58
N ARG A 29 -1.08 -1.78 -11.86
CA ARG A 29 -2.20 -1.16 -12.59
C ARG A 29 -2.74 0.14 -11.97
N VAL A 30 -1.93 0.81 -11.15
CA VAL A 30 -2.19 2.16 -10.64
C VAL A 30 -1.50 3.16 -11.57
N LYS A 31 -2.25 4.15 -12.08
CA LYS A 31 -1.74 5.14 -13.04
C LYS A 31 -1.53 6.49 -12.36
N GLY A 32 -0.46 7.19 -12.78
CA GLY A 32 -0.14 8.53 -12.31
C GLY A 32 0.52 8.57 -10.95
N LYS A 33 0.67 9.79 -10.42
CA LYS A 33 1.27 10.04 -9.12
C LYS A 33 0.27 9.74 -8.00
N VAL A 34 0.71 9.05 -6.97
CA VAL A 34 -0.10 8.68 -5.82
C VAL A 34 0.61 9.02 -4.52
N VAL A 35 -0.16 9.24 -3.46
CA VAL A 35 0.31 9.03 -2.09
C VAL A 35 0.03 7.57 -1.74
N TRP A 36 0.99 6.89 -1.12
CA TRP A 36 0.87 5.46 -0.84
C TRP A 36 1.53 5.05 0.46
N HIS A 37 1.09 3.92 1.01
CA HIS A 37 1.54 3.38 2.28
C HIS A 37 1.67 1.86 2.16
N VAL A 38 2.76 1.32 2.71
CA VAL A 38 2.97 -0.13 2.79
C VAL A 38 2.49 -0.63 4.14
N PHE A 39 1.42 -1.40 4.12
CA PHE A 39 0.96 -2.17 5.26
C PHE A 39 1.58 -3.57 5.19
N GLN A 40 2.32 -3.94 6.23
CA GLN A 40 2.81 -5.30 6.43
C GLN A 40 2.06 -5.91 7.63
N GLY A 41 1.29 -6.95 7.38
CA GLY A 41 0.42 -7.56 8.39
C GLY A 41 -0.69 -8.41 7.79
N SER A 42 -1.35 -9.18 8.65
CA SER A 42 -2.53 -9.95 8.26
C SER A 42 -3.65 -9.04 7.77
N TYR A 43 -4.47 -9.51 6.84
CA TYR A 43 -5.64 -8.76 6.33
C TYR A 43 -6.65 -8.38 7.41
N LYS A 44 -6.64 -9.06 8.57
CA LYS A 44 -7.41 -8.66 9.74
C LYS A 44 -7.05 -7.28 10.27
N GLY A 45 -5.82 -6.79 10.01
CA GLY A 45 -5.34 -5.47 10.42
C GLY A 45 -5.53 -4.37 9.35
N LEU A 46 -6.15 -4.70 8.22
CA LEU A 46 -6.44 -3.70 7.18
C LEU A 46 -7.38 -2.59 7.64
N PRO A 47 -8.43 -2.82 8.46
CA PRO A 47 -9.28 -1.75 8.96
C PRO A 47 -8.49 -0.67 9.72
N GLU A 48 -7.56 -1.08 10.60
CA GLU A 48 -6.70 -0.17 11.36
C GLU A 48 -5.68 0.53 10.45
N ALA A 49 -5.11 -0.19 9.48
CA ALA A 49 -4.20 0.39 8.49
C ALA A 49 -4.89 1.46 7.64
N TRP A 50 -6.12 1.19 7.19
CA TRP A 50 -6.96 2.14 6.47
C TRP A 50 -7.34 3.35 7.33
N ALA A 51 -7.68 3.16 8.61
CA ALA A 51 -7.97 4.27 9.52
C ALA A 51 -6.75 5.19 9.68
N LYS A 52 -5.55 4.62 9.82
CA LYS A 52 -4.30 5.38 9.90
C LYS A 52 -4.01 6.12 8.60
N PHE A 53 -4.08 5.44 7.46
CA PHE A 53 -3.83 6.04 6.16
C PHE A 53 -4.86 7.14 5.84
N GLY A 54 -6.15 6.90 6.11
CA GLY A 54 -7.22 7.86 5.93
C GLY A 54 -7.08 9.12 6.79
N LYS A 55 -6.49 9.01 7.99
CA LYS A 55 -6.13 10.17 8.82
C LYS A 55 -5.05 11.02 8.15
N GLU A 56 -4.03 10.40 7.58
CA GLU A 56 -2.98 11.10 6.82
C GLU A 56 -3.58 11.79 5.58
N LEU A 57 -4.43 11.10 4.83
CA LEU A 57 -5.11 11.68 3.65
C LEU A 57 -5.99 12.87 4.03
N SER A 58 -6.77 12.76 5.11
CA SER A 58 -7.64 13.83 5.62
C SER A 58 -6.88 15.07 6.10
N SER A 59 -5.58 14.94 6.41
CA SER A 59 -4.72 16.08 6.74
C SER A 59 -4.25 16.86 5.50
N MET A 60 -4.43 16.30 4.31
CA MET A 60 -4.07 16.93 3.04
C MET A 60 -5.27 17.67 2.44
N PRO A 61 -5.05 18.75 1.67
CA PRO A 61 -6.13 19.45 0.99
C PRO A 61 -6.85 18.53 -0.01
N ALA A 62 -8.19 18.47 0.07
CA ALA A 62 -9.01 17.55 -0.71
C ALA A 62 -8.86 17.77 -2.23
N GLU A 63 -8.60 19.01 -2.65
CA GLU A 63 -8.37 19.36 -4.05
C GLU A 63 -7.15 18.67 -4.66
N LYS A 64 -6.22 18.13 -3.85
CA LYS A 64 -5.05 17.38 -4.32
C LYS A 64 -5.38 16.00 -4.86
N PHE A 65 -6.56 15.44 -4.60
CA PHE A 65 -6.87 14.06 -4.98
C PHE A 65 -7.68 13.98 -6.27
N ALA A 66 -7.26 13.12 -7.19
CA ALA A 66 -7.91 12.95 -8.49
C ALA A 66 -9.05 11.91 -8.47
N GLY A 67 -9.26 11.22 -7.36
CA GLY A 67 -10.22 10.14 -7.25
C GLY A 67 -10.16 9.43 -5.89
N PRO A 68 -10.95 8.36 -5.71
CA PRO A 68 -10.99 7.60 -4.47
C PRO A 68 -9.67 6.85 -4.24
N PRO A 69 -9.31 6.58 -2.96
CA PRO A 69 -8.21 5.71 -2.63
C PRO A 69 -8.54 4.23 -2.93
N GLY A 70 -7.51 3.38 -2.94
CA GLY A 70 -7.65 1.93 -3.07
C GLY A 70 -6.47 1.17 -2.49
N ASP A 71 -6.48 -0.15 -2.66
CA ASP A 71 -5.45 -1.05 -2.17
C ASP A 71 -5.01 -2.07 -3.23
N VAL A 72 -3.77 -2.56 -3.10
CA VAL A 72 -3.19 -3.60 -3.94
C VAL A 72 -2.59 -4.69 -3.04
N TYR A 73 -3.10 -5.91 -3.18
CA TYR A 73 -2.55 -7.10 -2.53
C TYR A 73 -1.37 -7.62 -3.35
N VAL A 74 -0.16 -7.42 -2.85
CA VAL A 74 1.06 -7.72 -3.62
C VAL A 74 1.64 -9.09 -3.31
N CYS A 75 1.33 -9.65 -2.14
CA CYS A 75 1.66 -11.03 -1.76
C CYS A 75 0.50 -11.98 -2.06
N ASN A 76 0.82 -13.24 -2.38
CA ASN A 76 -0.18 -14.32 -2.43
C ASN A 76 -0.38 -14.88 -1.01
N PRO A 77 -1.60 -14.87 -0.45
CA PRO A 77 -1.88 -15.44 0.88
C PRO A 77 -1.42 -16.89 1.05
N SER A 78 -1.47 -17.69 -0.02
CA SER A 78 -1.02 -19.08 0.02
C SER A 78 0.48 -19.23 0.28
N ASP A 79 1.29 -18.24 -0.08
CA ASP A 79 2.73 -18.22 0.19
C ASP A 79 3.06 -17.83 1.66
N HIS A 80 2.06 -17.40 2.44
CA HIS A 80 2.21 -16.88 3.79
C HIS A 80 1.42 -17.66 4.86
N LYS A 81 1.10 -18.93 4.61
CA LYS A 81 0.40 -19.75 5.62
C LYS A 81 1.24 -19.88 6.89
N GLY A 82 0.73 -19.38 8.01
CA GLY A 82 1.44 -19.33 9.30
C GLY A 82 2.46 -18.20 9.42
N THR A 83 2.56 -17.31 8.43
CA THR A 83 3.36 -16.07 8.45
C THR A 83 2.56 -14.90 7.88
N GLU A 84 1.25 -14.89 8.14
CA GLU A 84 0.32 -13.89 7.62
C GLU A 84 0.67 -12.47 8.07
N GLU A 85 1.41 -12.31 9.18
CA GLU A 85 1.96 -11.04 9.64
C GLU A 85 2.96 -10.41 8.66
N LYS A 86 3.48 -11.18 7.69
CA LYS A 86 4.40 -10.69 6.66
C LYS A 86 3.68 -10.28 5.38
N LEU A 87 2.38 -10.53 5.23
CA LEU A 87 1.66 -10.12 4.02
C LEU A 87 1.81 -8.62 3.77
N ILE A 88 2.07 -8.24 2.53
CA ILE A 88 2.15 -6.83 2.13
C ILE A 88 0.91 -6.44 1.33
N THR A 89 0.30 -5.32 1.75
CA THR A 89 -0.73 -4.60 1.01
C THR A 89 -0.28 -3.14 0.83
N ILE A 90 -0.39 -2.63 -0.40
CA ILE A 90 -0.12 -1.23 -0.72
C ILE A 90 -1.45 -0.46 -0.68
N LEU A 91 -1.61 0.46 0.25
CA LEU A 91 -2.72 1.43 0.25
C LEU A 91 -2.29 2.65 -0.56
N TRP A 92 -3.17 3.22 -1.38
CA TRP A 92 -2.84 4.34 -2.24
C TRP A 92 -4.01 5.30 -2.46
N ALA A 93 -3.72 6.56 -2.78
CA ALA A 93 -4.69 7.55 -3.23
C ALA A 93 -4.11 8.37 -4.39
N PRO A 94 -4.88 8.58 -5.48
CA PRO A 94 -4.38 9.28 -6.66
C PRO A 94 -4.28 10.78 -6.42
N LEU A 95 -3.16 11.38 -6.80
CA LEU A 95 -2.95 12.83 -6.75
C LEU A 95 -3.31 13.45 -8.10
N LYS A 96 -3.79 14.69 -8.09
CA LYS A 96 -3.88 15.53 -9.28
C LYS A 96 -2.48 15.98 -9.68
N GLU A 97 -2.21 15.98 -10.98
CA GLU A 97 -1.01 16.56 -11.59
C GLU A 97 -1.09 18.08 -11.65
#